data_AF-A0A3P1SQ89-F1
#
_entry.id   AF-A0A3P1SQ89-F1
#
_cell.length_a   1.000
_cell.length_b   1.000
_cell.length_c   1.000
_cell.angle_alpha   90.00
_cell.angle_beta   90.00
_cell.angle_gamma   90.00
#
_symmetry.space_group_name_H-M   'P 1'
#
loop_
_entity.id
_entity.type
_entity.pdbx_description
1 polymer ?
#
loop_
_entity_poly.entity_id
_entity_poly.type
_entity_poly.pdbx_seq_one_letter_code
_entity_poly.pdbx_strand_id
1 'polypeptide(L)'
;MLVSKAQRHIVVVELDTHIPIEGVSVKVDTCCAVITDHKGKADISELFETVTFSHLKYLSEKIKYEEITDTMYLVAKNMMLPDVIVTGKNPDLMKAMKKNHERMMLEPRSTSILKFDFANIIDRRARRDRKHYKKAKKVLREWDLKN
;
A
#
# COMPACT_ATOMS: atom_id res chain seq x y z
N MET A 1 -39.67 25.72 -4.64
CA MET A 1 -38.41 25.71 -5.40
C MET A 1 -38.00 24.24 -5.53
N LEU A 2 -38.25 23.60 -6.66
CA LEU A 2 -37.81 22.22 -6.90
C LEU A 2 -36.30 22.28 -7.16
N VAL A 3 -35.51 22.02 -6.11
CA VAL A 3 -34.08 21.81 -6.26
C VAL A 3 -33.91 20.48 -6.97
N SER A 4 -33.56 20.53 -8.26
CA SER A 4 -33.13 19.33 -8.99
C SER A 4 -31.81 18.85 -8.38
N LYS A 5 -31.91 17.95 -7.39
CA LYS A 5 -30.72 17.23 -6.91
C LYS A 5 -30.26 16.31 -8.04
N ALA A 6 -28.95 16.22 -8.26
CA ALA A 6 -28.41 15.34 -9.30
C ALA A 6 -28.79 13.88 -8.96
N GLN A 7 -29.70 13.30 -9.74
CA GLN A 7 -30.13 11.92 -9.58
C GLN A 7 -29.25 11.04 -10.47
N ARG A 8 -28.53 10.09 -9.86
CA ARG A 8 -27.79 9.05 -10.58
C ARG A 8 -28.53 7.74 -10.49
N HIS A 9 -28.70 7.10 -11.63
CA HIS A 9 -29.28 5.77 -11.76
C HIS A 9 -28.14 4.78 -11.93
N ILE A 10 -28.03 3.83 -11.02
CA ILE A 10 -26.97 2.82 -11.08
C ILE A 10 -27.54 1.41 -11.09
N VAL A 11 -26.79 0.50 -11.67
CA VAL A 11 -27.04 -0.95 -11.62
C VAL A 11 -25.86 -1.62 -10.94
N VAL A 12 -26.12 -2.38 -9.90
CA VAL A 12 -25.11 -3.17 -9.20
C VAL A 12 -25.18 -4.61 -9.68
N VAL A 13 -24.04 -5.13 -10.13
CA VAL A 13 -23.89 -6.48 -10.69
C VAL A 13 -22.72 -7.21 -10.04
N GLU A 14 -22.75 -8.53 -10.08
CA GLU A 14 -21.61 -9.36 -9.68
C GLU A 14 -20.49 -9.28 -10.72
N LEU A 15 -19.24 -9.19 -10.28
CA LEU A 15 -18.09 -8.98 -11.17
C LEU A 15 -17.94 -10.10 -12.22
N ASP A 16 -18.02 -11.36 -11.80
CA ASP A 16 -17.70 -12.49 -12.70
C ASP A 16 -18.86 -12.94 -13.57
N THR A 17 -20.08 -12.92 -13.01
CA THR A 17 -21.27 -13.43 -13.69
C THR A 17 -22.04 -12.34 -14.43
N HIS A 18 -21.76 -11.06 -14.13
CA HIS A 18 -22.53 -9.91 -14.58
C HIS A 18 -24.03 -9.98 -14.24
N ILE A 19 -24.39 -10.81 -13.24
CA ILE A 19 -25.77 -10.96 -12.79
C ILE A 19 -26.10 -9.80 -11.84
N PRO A 20 -27.28 -9.14 -11.98
CA PRO A 20 -27.69 -8.09 -11.07
C PRO A 20 -27.84 -8.57 -9.63
N ILE A 21 -27.45 -7.72 -8.68
CA ILE A 21 -27.48 -8.04 -7.26
C ILE A 21 -28.62 -7.29 -6.57
N GLU A 22 -29.61 -8.05 -6.09
CA GLU A 22 -30.66 -7.54 -5.21
C GLU A 22 -30.17 -7.32 -3.78
N GLY A 23 -30.74 -6.32 -3.09
CA GLY A 23 -30.53 -6.16 -1.65
C GLY A 23 -29.22 -5.49 -1.26
N VAL A 24 -28.49 -4.90 -2.20
CA VAL A 24 -27.27 -4.13 -1.93
C VAL A 24 -27.65 -2.82 -1.25
N SER A 25 -27.07 -2.57 -0.08
CA SER A 25 -27.23 -1.30 0.62
C SER A 25 -26.24 -0.28 0.05
N VAL A 26 -26.79 0.74 -0.60
CA VAL A 26 -26.09 1.89 -1.18
C VAL A 26 -26.22 3.05 -0.20
N LYS A 27 -25.14 3.34 0.52
CA LYS A 27 -25.11 4.38 1.54
C LYS A 27 -24.20 5.53 1.14
N VAL A 28 -24.77 6.72 1.09
CA VAL A 28 -24.06 8.00 1.01
C VAL A 28 -23.79 8.50 2.43
N ASP A 29 -22.65 9.16 2.65
CA ASP A 29 -22.11 9.52 3.98
C ASP A 29 -23.15 10.00 5.00
N THR A 30 -23.99 10.96 4.64
CA THR A 30 -24.99 11.59 5.52
C THR A 30 -26.42 11.10 5.31
N CYS A 31 -26.66 10.20 4.35
CA CYS A 31 -28.00 9.88 3.89
C CYS A 31 -28.47 8.49 4.34
N CYS A 32 -29.79 8.30 4.31
CA CYS A 32 -30.39 6.98 4.47
C CYS A 32 -29.90 6.05 3.35
N ALA A 33 -29.62 4.79 3.72
CA ALA A 33 -29.21 3.82 2.73
C ALA A 33 -30.39 3.46 1.80
N VAL A 34 -30.13 3.42 0.51
CA VAL A 34 -31.04 2.91 -0.52
C VAL A 34 -30.70 1.45 -0.76
N ILE A 35 -31.71 0.62 -1.01
CA ILE A 35 -31.54 -0.82 -1.27
C ILE A 35 -31.79 -1.08 -2.76
N THR A 36 -30.93 -1.87 -3.40
CA THR A 36 -31.14 -2.26 -4.80
C THR A 36 -32.36 -3.17 -4.97
N ASP A 37 -33.09 -2.98 -6.07
CA ASP A 37 -34.22 -3.84 -6.45
C ASP A 37 -33.77 -5.22 -6.98
N HIS A 38 -34.73 -6.07 -7.34
CA HIS A 38 -34.49 -7.38 -7.96
C HIS A 38 -33.71 -7.35 -9.30
N LYS A 39 -33.57 -6.18 -9.92
CA LYS A 39 -32.77 -5.94 -11.13
C LYS A 39 -31.44 -5.26 -10.81
N GLY A 40 -31.06 -5.19 -9.53
CA GLY A 40 -29.84 -4.54 -9.06
C GLY A 40 -29.84 -3.01 -9.18
N LYS A 41 -31.00 -2.39 -9.43
CA LYS A 41 -31.09 -0.94 -9.66
C LYS A 41 -31.24 -0.17 -8.35
N ALA A 42 -30.54 0.96 -8.27
CA ALA A 42 -30.73 1.93 -7.19
C ALA A 42 -30.59 3.36 -7.72
N ASP A 43 -31.37 4.26 -7.12
CA ASP A 43 -31.34 5.68 -7.45
C ASP A 43 -30.66 6.44 -6.31
N ILE A 44 -29.59 7.16 -6.64
CA ILE A 44 -28.90 8.04 -5.71
C ILE A 44 -29.35 9.47 -6.01
N SER A 45 -30.24 9.99 -5.17
CA SER A 45 -30.87 11.30 -5.37
C SER A 45 -30.07 12.46 -4.80
N GLU A 46 -28.92 12.24 -4.18
CA GLU A 46 -28.14 13.28 -3.50
C GLU A 46 -26.75 13.43 -4.10
N LEU A 47 -26.18 14.63 -3.98
CA LEU A 47 -24.75 14.84 -4.26
C LEU A 47 -23.94 14.22 -3.13
N PHE A 48 -22.90 13.48 -3.49
CA PHE A 48 -22.02 12.80 -2.55
C PHE A 48 -20.57 12.93 -2.98
N GLU A 49 -19.66 12.89 -2.02
CA GLU A 49 -18.22 12.72 -2.31
C GLU A 49 -17.89 11.23 -2.41
N THR A 50 -18.44 10.44 -1.49
CA THR A 50 -18.25 8.99 -1.47
C THR A 50 -19.55 8.23 -1.27
N VAL A 51 -19.62 7.05 -1.87
CA VAL A 51 -20.72 6.10 -1.70
C VAL A 51 -20.15 4.76 -1.26
N THR A 52 -20.86 4.09 -0.36
CA THR A 52 -20.50 2.76 0.13
C THR A 52 -21.53 1.75 -0.33
N PHE A 53 -21.07 0.71 -1.00
CA PHE A 53 -21.86 -0.45 -1.38
C PHE A 53 -21.62 -1.56 -0.39
N SER A 54 -22.68 -2.14 0.17
CA SER A 54 -22.54 -3.21 1.16
C SER A 54 -23.59 -4.30 0.97
N HIS A 55 -23.14 -5.54 1.08
CA HIS A 55 -24.00 -6.73 1.00
C HIS A 55 -23.40 -7.86 1.85
N LEU A 56 -24.23 -8.81 2.27
CA LEU A 56 -23.76 -9.92 3.10
C LEU A 56 -22.77 -10.82 2.35
N LYS A 57 -23.09 -11.15 1.09
CA LYS A 57 -22.33 -12.11 0.24
C LYS A 57 -21.18 -11.49 -0.57
N TYR A 58 -21.14 -10.18 -0.71
CA TYR A 58 -20.13 -9.48 -1.53
C TYR A 58 -19.24 -8.59 -0.67
N LEU A 59 -18.03 -8.30 -1.16
CA LEU A 59 -17.12 -7.36 -0.54
C LEU A 59 -17.73 -5.95 -0.55
N SER A 60 -17.60 -5.25 0.56
CA SER A 60 -18.06 -3.88 0.65
C SER A 60 -17.04 -2.96 0.01
N GLU A 61 -17.49 -2.07 -0.87
CA GLU A 61 -16.63 -1.13 -1.59
C GLU A 61 -17.04 0.30 -1.28
N LYS A 62 -16.05 1.18 -1.13
CA LYS A 62 -16.24 2.62 -0.94
C LYS A 62 -15.62 3.35 -2.13
N ILE A 63 -16.45 4.09 -2.85
CA ILE A 63 -16.12 4.62 -4.18
C ILE A 63 -16.36 6.12 -4.19
N LYS A 64 -15.47 6.85 -4.85
CA LYS A 64 -15.61 8.31 -5.01
C LYS A 64 -16.60 8.66 -6.11
N TYR A 65 -17.18 9.85 -6.03
CA TYR A 65 -18.10 10.37 -7.03
C TYR A 65 -17.52 10.40 -8.46
N GLU A 66 -16.22 10.57 -8.61
CA GLU A 66 -15.50 10.62 -9.89
C GLU A 66 -15.33 9.23 -10.52
N GLU A 67 -15.31 8.18 -9.70
CA GLU A 67 -15.05 6.79 -10.12
C GLU A 67 -16.33 6.00 -10.33
N ILE A 68 -17.48 6.54 -9.92
CA ILE A 68 -18.76 5.86 -10.07
C ILE A 68 -19.21 5.84 -11.53
N THR A 69 -19.61 4.67 -11.98
CA THR A 69 -20.16 4.42 -13.31
C THR A 69 -21.63 4.03 -13.22
N ASP A 70 -22.35 4.02 -14.35
CA ASP A 70 -23.75 3.59 -14.39
C ASP A 70 -23.91 2.11 -13.99
N THR A 71 -22.85 1.32 -14.15
CA THR A 71 -22.79 -0.08 -13.70
C THR A 71 -21.66 -0.22 -12.67
N MET A 72 -21.99 -0.78 -11.51
CA MET A 72 -21.06 -1.02 -10.43
C MET A 72 -20.89 -2.53 -10.22
N TYR A 73 -19.65 -2.98 -10.04
CA TYR A 73 -19.33 -4.39 -9.89
C TYR A 73 -18.99 -4.69 -8.43
N LEU A 74 -19.56 -5.75 -7.86
CA LEU A 74 -19.15 -6.24 -6.55
C LEU A 74 -18.55 -7.63 -6.66
N VAL A 75 -17.47 -7.85 -5.91
CA VAL A 75 -16.77 -9.13 -5.84
C VAL A 75 -17.37 -10.01 -4.75
N ALA A 76 -17.64 -11.28 -5.07
CA ALA A 76 -18.20 -12.23 -4.10
C ALA A 76 -17.16 -12.58 -3.01
N LYS A 77 -17.57 -12.62 -1.73
CA LYS A 77 -16.66 -12.87 -0.59
C LYS A 77 -16.03 -14.26 -0.61
N ASN A 78 -16.70 -15.23 -1.22
CA ASN A 78 -16.20 -16.59 -1.36
C ASN A 78 -15.08 -16.72 -2.41
N MET A 79 -14.85 -15.69 -3.24
CA MET A 79 -13.68 -15.60 -4.08
C MET A 79 -12.49 -15.05 -3.29
N MET A 80 -11.92 -15.85 -2.40
CA MET A 80 -10.51 -15.67 -2.06
C MET A 80 -9.70 -16.13 -3.28
N LEU A 81 -9.14 -15.17 -4.02
CA LEU A 81 -8.24 -15.45 -5.14
C LEU A 81 -7.06 -16.31 -4.62
N PRO A 82 -6.73 -17.43 -5.28
CA PRO A 82 -5.50 -18.14 -4.96
C PRO A 82 -4.31 -17.26 -5.37
N ASP A 83 -3.45 -16.93 -4.41
CA ASP A 83 -2.20 -16.22 -4.68
C ASP A 83 -1.40 -16.95 -5.77
N VAL A 84 -1.07 -16.26 -6.85
CA VAL A 84 -0.20 -16.81 -7.90
C VAL A 84 1.25 -16.64 -7.44
N ILE A 85 1.84 -17.71 -6.89
CA ILE A 85 3.27 -17.77 -6.60
C ILE A 85 4.03 -18.00 -7.92
N VAL A 86 4.51 -16.93 -8.53
CA VAL A 86 5.41 -17.02 -9.69
C VAL A 86 6.76 -17.58 -9.23
N THR A 87 6.94 -18.89 -9.33
CA THR A 87 8.21 -19.57 -9.04
C THR A 87 9.11 -19.53 -10.28
N GLY A 88 9.79 -18.39 -10.49
CA GLY A 88 10.92 -18.36 -11.40
C GLY A 88 12.09 -19.15 -10.80
N LYS A 89 12.47 -20.30 -11.37
CA LYS A 89 13.77 -20.92 -11.10
C LYS A 89 14.86 -20.05 -11.75
N ASN A 90 15.23 -18.96 -11.08
CA ASN A 90 16.48 -18.26 -11.37
C ASN A 90 17.59 -18.86 -10.49
N PRO A 91 18.45 -19.75 -11.02
CA PRO A 91 19.55 -20.33 -10.24
C PRO A 91 20.50 -19.24 -9.71
N ASP A 92 20.58 -18.09 -10.38
CA ASP A 92 21.39 -16.95 -9.97
C ASP A 92 20.78 -16.15 -8.81
N LEU A 93 19.45 -16.10 -8.68
CA LEU A 93 18.80 -15.47 -7.53
C LEU A 93 19.00 -16.29 -6.25
N MET A 94 18.99 -17.62 -6.34
CA MET A 94 19.30 -18.50 -5.20
C MET A 94 20.75 -18.32 -4.74
N LYS A 95 21.71 -18.22 -5.67
CA LYS A 95 23.12 -17.94 -5.37
C LYS A 95 23.30 -16.53 -4.78
N ALA A 96 22.59 -15.53 -5.31
CA ALA A 96 22.61 -14.16 -4.81
C ALA A 96 21.97 -14.04 -3.42
N MET A 97 20.84 -14.71 -3.17
CA MET A 97 20.19 -14.78 -1.85
C MET A 97 21.07 -15.49 -0.83
N LYS A 98 21.72 -16.62 -1.19
CA LYS A 98 22.64 -17.31 -0.28
C LYS A 98 23.82 -16.43 0.12
N LYS A 99 24.42 -15.74 -0.85
CA LYS A 99 25.52 -14.79 -0.63
C LYS A 99 25.09 -13.56 0.20
N ASN A 100 23.86 -13.08 0.02
CA ASN A 100 23.31 -11.98 0.81
C ASN A 100 22.89 -12.43 2.22
N HIS A 101 22.37 -13.65 2.39
CA HIS A 101 22.02 -14.20 3.69
C HIS A 101 23.26 -14.44 4.56
N GLU A 102 24.34 -14.96 3.98
CA GLU A 102 25.64 -15.07 4.66
C GLU A 102 26.17 -13.69 5.08
N ARG A 103 26.04 -12.66 4.23
CA ARG A 103 26.39 -11.27 4.59
C ARG A 103 25.50 -10.69 5.70
N MET A 104 24.19 -10.95 5.66
CA MET A 104 23.23 -10.48 6.67
C MET A 104 23.35 -11.22 8.01
N MET A 105 23.88 -12.45 8.03
CA MET A 105 24.22 -13.15 9.28
C MET A 105 25.53 -12.67 9.89
N LEU A 106 26.44 -12.12 9.08
CA LEU A 106 27.71 -11.55 9.51
C LEU A 106 27.59 -10.08 9.95
N GLU A 107 26.56 -9.36 9.49
CA GLU A 107 26.30 -7.98 9.87
C GLU A 107 25.30 -7.90 11.05
N PRO A 108 25.60 -7.13 12.11
CA PRO A 108 24.70 -7.00 13.25
C PRO A 108 23.41 -6.28 12.85
N ARG A 109 22.28 -6.93 13.11
CA ARG A 109 20.91 -6.50 12.79
C ARG A 109 20.60 -5.15 13.43
N SER A 110 20.55 -4.07 12.65
CA SER A 110 20.00 -2.78 13.08
C SER A 110 18.55 -2.69 12.61
N THR A 111 17.61 -2.88 13.52
CA THR A 111 16.17 -2.74 13.25
C THR A 111 15.68 -1.33 13.58
N SER A 112 15.09 -0.70 12.57
CA SER A 112 14.02 0.30 12.64
C SER A 112 14.36 1.73 13.10
N ILE A 113 14.32 2.64 12.13
CA ILE A 113 13.52 3.87 12.07
C ILE A 113 13.03 4.37 13.45
N LEU A 114 13.59 5.49 13.91
CA LEU A 114 13.24 6.31 15.09
C LEU A 114 13.90 6.02 16.46
N LYS A 115 15.19 5.66 16.55
CA LYS A 115 15.96 5.83 17.81
C LYS A 115 17.40 6.32 17.58
N PHE A 116 17.61 7.59 17.88
CA PHE A 116 18.81 8.24 18.41
C PHE A 116 20.21 7.77 17.95
N ASP A 117 20.95 8.70 17.34
CA ASP A 117 22.36 8.61 16.94
C ASP A 117 23.33 8.64 18.15
N PHE A 118 23.16 7.72 19.11
CA PHE A 118 24.08 7.55 20.27
C PHE A 118 25.25 6.60 19.97
N ALA A 119 25.11 5.69 18.99
CA ALA A 119 26.16 4.73 18.64
C ALA A 119 27.41 5.42 18.05
N ASN A 120 27.22 6.43 17.20
CA ASN A 120 28.33 7.23 16.66
C ASN A 120 28.96 8.17 17.71
N ILE A 121 28.26 8.47 18.80
CA ILE A 121 28.76 9.32 19.89
C ILE A 121 29.67 8.55 20.86
N ILE A 122 29.46 7.24 21.04
CA ILE A 122 30.19 6.42 22.01
C ILE A 122 31.51 5.83 21.47
N ASP A 123 31.74 5.85 20.15
CA ASP A 123 32.98 5.31 19.60
C ASP A 123 34.20 6.21 19.86
N ARG A 124 34.74 6.08 21.07
CA ARG A 124 35.97 6.73 21.54
C ARG A 124 37.20 6.22 20.79
N ARG A 125 37.12 5.05 20.15
CA ARG A 125 38.22 4.41 19.42
C ARG A 125 38.34 5.00 18.00
N ALA A 126 37.24 5.13 17.27
CA ALA A 126 37.22 5.82 15.97
C ALA A 126 37.69 7.28 16.06
N ARG A 127 37.35 8.00 17.15
CA ARG A 127 37.86 9.37 17.37
C ARG A 127 39.36 9.44 17.60
N ARG A 128 39.95 8.39 18.21
CA ARG A 128 41.40 8.29 18.43
C ARG A 128 42.10 8.01 17.10
N ASP A 129 41.59 7.08 16.33
CA ASP A 129 42.18 6.69 15.05
C ASP A 129 42.14 7.83 14.02
N ARG A 130 41.07 8.64 14.03
CA ARG A 130 40.99 9.85 13.21
C ARG A 130 42.05 10.90 13.59
N LYS A 131 42.50 10.95 14.85
CA LYS A 131 43.60 11.83 15.28
C LYS A 131 44.96 11.28 14.83
N HIS A 132 45.18 9.97 14.92
CA HIS A 132 46.42 9.35 14.44
C HIS A 132 46.56 9.43 12.92
N TYR A 133 45.47 9.22 12.18
CA TYR A 133 45.42 9.40 10.73
C TYR A 133 45.79 10.83 10.30
N LYS A 134 45.27 11.84 11.02
CA LYS A 134 45.64 13.25 10.76
C LYS A 134 47.10 13.54 11.04
N LYS A 135 47.72 12.90 12.04
CA LYS A 135 49.16 13.05 12.33
C LYS A 135 50.02 12.37 11.27
N ALA A 136 49.68 11.14 10.88
CA ALA A 136 50.37 10.41 9.81
C ALA A 136 50.31 11.17 8.48
N LYS A 137 49.14 11.75 8.15
CA LYS A 137 48.98 12.57 6.94
C LYS A 137 49.79 13.87 6.96
N LYS A 138 50.03 14.46 8.14
CA LYS A 138 50.91 15.63 8.27
C LYS A 138 52.37 15.26 8.07
N VAL A 139 52.83 14.16 8.67
CA VAL A 139 54.20 13.64 8.48
C VAL A 139 54.44 13.31 7.01
N LEU A 140 53.51 12.60 6.34
CA LEU A 140 53.59 12.34 4.91
C LEU A 140 53.72 13.63 4.08
N ARG A 141 52.91 14.66 4.40
CA ARG A 141 52.97 15.95 3.70
C ARG A 141 54.27 16.71 3.96
N GLU A 142 54.82 16.62 5.17
CA GLU A 142 56.12 17.20 5.51
C GLU A 142 57.28 16.49 4.80
N TRP A 143 57.18 15.16 4.62
CA TRP A 143 58.13 14.39 3.82
C TRP A 143 58.05 14.74 2.32
N ASP A 144 56.84 14.91 1.77
CA ASP A 144 56.65 15.35 0.38
C ASP A 144 57.16 16.78 0.11
N LEU A 145 57.23 17.64 1.14
CA LEU A 145 57.73 19.01 1.04
C LEU A 145 59.24 19.13 1.23
N LYS A 146 59.90 18.07 1.73
CA LYS A 146 61.33 18.05 2.07
C LYS A 146 62.18 17.29 1.03
N ASN A 147 61.52 16.59 0.11
CA ASN A 147 62.09 16.15 -1.17
C ASN A 147 61.82 17.19 -2.26
#